data_AF-A0A964QY35-F1
#
_entry.id   AF-A0A964QY35-F1
#
_cell.length_a   1.000
_cell.length_b   1.000
_cell.length_c   1.000
_cell.angle_alpha   90.00
_cell.angle_beta   90.00
_cell.angle_gamma   90.00
#
_symmetry.space_group_name_H-M   'P 1'
#
loop_
_entity.id
_entity.type
_entity.pdbx_description
1 polymer ?
#
loop_
_entity_poly.entity_id
_entity_poly.type
_entity_poly.pdbx_seq_one_letter_code
_entity_poly.pdbx_strand_id
1 'polypeptide(L)'
;MNRNKNEASLPGEELVAQGLADLLRNQVTDCSLLVLIASPRLKGLGVEIPSMEVPRPYEHQLYARLAERLGTAAHSHYNGLIRRIVSYAHALEQEQGRK
;
A
#
# COMPACT_ATOMS: atom_id res chain seq x y z
N MET A 1 -10.28 -18.29 -24.54
CA MET A 1 -10.73 -17.65 -23.28
C MET A 1 -9.58 -16.79 -22.75
N ASN A 2 -9.26 -15.66 -23.40
CA ASN A 2 -8.13 -14.82 -23.00
C ASN A 2 -8.64 -13.41 -22.72
N ARG A 3 -9.00 -13.12 -21.46
CA ARG A 3 -9.18 -11.73 -21.03
C ARG A 3 -7.79 -11.14 -20.82
N ASN A 4 -7.40 -10.23 -21.69
CA ASN A 4 -6.24 -9.36 -21.52
C ASN A 4 -6.39 -8.61 -20.20
N LYS A 5 -5.55 -8.94 -19.21
CA LYS A 5 -5.55 -8.35 -17.87
C LYS A 5 -4.91 -6.94 -17.83
N ASN A 6 -5.10 -6.15 -18.90
CA ASN A 6 -4.30 -4.95 -19.16
C ASN A 6 -5.09 -3.63 -19.30
N GLU A 7 -6.38 -3.55 -18.98
CA GLU A 7 -7.16 -2.33 -19.31
C GLU A 7 -7.61 -1.41 -18.16
N ALA A 8 -7.44 -1.76 -16.87
CA ALA A 8 -7.62 -0.78 -15.80
C ALA A 8 -7.08 -1.29 -14.45
N SER A 9 -5.76 -1.39 -14.27
CA SER A 9 -5.24 -1.47 -12.91
C SER A 9 -5.14 -0.05 -12.35
N LEU A 10 -5.67 0.17 -11.15
CA LEU A 10 -5.58 1.49 -10.50
C LEU A 10 -4.11 1.79 -10.20
N PRO A 11 -3.67 3.05 -10.27
CA PRO A 11 -2.27 3.40 -9.99
C PRO A 11 -1.91 3.02 -8.55
N GLY A 12 -0.96 2.08 -8.36
CA GLY A 12 -0.57 1.60 -7.03
C GLY A 12 -1.36 0.41 -6.53
N GLU A 13 -2.28 -0.16 -7.33
CA GLU A 13 -3.03 -1.37 -6.98
C GLU A 13 -2.13 -2.56 -6.70
N GLU A 14 -1.03 -2.70 -7.45
CA GLU A 14 -0.05 -3.76 -7.24
C GLU A 14 0.60 -3.70 -5.85
N LEU A 15 0.83 -2.51 -5.31
CA LEU A 15 1.39 -2.32 -3.96
C LEU A 15 0.38 -2.73 -2.89
N VAL A 16 -0.90 -2.39 -3.10
CA VAL A 16 -1.99 -2.75 -2.18
C VAL A 16 -2.21 -4.25 -2.21
N ALA A 17 -2.31 -4.84 -3.39
CA ALA A 17 -2.49 -6.28 -3.56
C ALA A 17 -1.36 -7.06 -2.90
N GLN A 18 -0.11 -6.66 -3.12
CA GLN A 18 1.04 -7.28 -2.47
C GLN A 18 0.99 -7.07 -0.95
N GLY A 19 0.71 -5.86 -0.48
CA GLY A 19 0.66 -5.58 0.96
C GLY A 19 -0.42 -6.36 1.69
N LEU A 20 -1.60 -6.51 1.10
CA LEU A 20 -2.68 -7.36 1.62
C LEU A 20 -2.25 -8.84 1.65
N ALA A 21 -1.61 -9.31 0.59
CA ALA A 21 -1.12 -10.69 0.51
C ALA A 21 -0.02 -10.97 1.56
N ASP A 22 0.81 -9.98 1.87
CA ASP A 22 1.84 -10.05 2.90
C ASP A 22 1.21 -10.03 4.31
N LEU A 23 0.20 -9.18 4.53
CA LEU A 23 -0.55 -9.14 5.79
C LEU A 23 -1.24 -10.47 6.10
N LEU A 24 -1.88 -11.09 5.10
CA LEU A 24 -2.50 -12.41 5.26
C LEU A 24 -1.50 -13.51 5.64
N ARG A 25 -0.22 -13.32 5.30
CA ARG A 25 0.89 -14.23 5.66
C ARG A 25 1.61 -13.80 6.95
N ASN A 26 1.12 -12.77 7.64
CA ASN A 26 1.79 -12.14 8.79
C ASN A 26 3.24 -11.73 8.49
N GLN A 27 3.50 -11.22 7.28
CA GLN A 27 4.82 -10.79 6.85
C GLN A 27 4.96 -9.26 6.94
N VAL A 28 6.01 -8.83 7.63
CA VAL A 28 6.38 -7.41 7.71
C VAL A 28 7.26 -7.07 6.51
N THR A 29 6.66 -6.40 5.53
CA THR A 29 7.28 -5.98 4.27
C THR A 29 7.01 -4.48 4.05
N ASP A 30 7.69 -3.90 3.06
CA ASP A 30 7.48 -2.50 2.72
C ASP A 30 6.02 -2.26 2.27
N CYS A 31 5.43 -3.21 1.53
CA CYS A 31 4.05 -3.12 1.06
C CYS A 31 3.04 -3.36 2.20
N SER A 32 3.27 -4.30 3.12
CA SER A 32 2.35 -4.52 4.24
C SER A 32 2.33 -3.34 5.21
N LEU A 33 3.49 -2.75 5.50
CA LEU A 33 3.59 -1.51 6.28
C LEU A 33 2.92 -0.34 5.56
N LEU A 34 3.11 -0.20 4.24
CA LEU A 34 2.45 0.84 3.43
C LEU A 34 0.92 0.74 3.50
N VAL A 35 0.37 -0.47 3.38
CA VAL A 35 -1.07 -0.73 3.51
C VAL A 35 -1.56 -0.41 4.93
N LEU A 36 -0.79 -0.75 5.97
CA LEU A 36 -1.15 -0.41 7.35
C LEU A 36 -1.13 1.10 7.61
N ILE A 37 -0.19 1.84 7.04
CA ILE A 37 -0.14 3.32 7.09
C ILE A 37 -1.39 3.91 6.44
N ALA A 38 -1.75 3.44 5.25
CA ALA A 38 -2.94 3.91 4.53
C ALA A 38 -4.26 3.30 5.05
N SER A 39 -4.20 2.42 6.06
CA SER A 39 -5.36 1.62 6.49
C SER A 39 -6.59 2.44 6.88
N PRO A 40 -6.50 3.60 7.57
CA PRO A 40 -7.71 4.36 7.91
C PRO A 40 -8.48 4.82 6.66
N ARG A 41 -7.75 5.28 5.64
CA ARG A 41 -8.35 5.74 4.38
C ARG A 41 -8.86 4.59 3.54
N LEU A 42 -8.08 3.52 3.41
CA LEU A 42 -8.47 2.33 2.63
C LEU A 42 -9.71 1.66 3.22
N LYS A 43 -9.80 1.55 4.54
CA LYS A 43 -11.01 1.05 5.22
C LYS A 43 -12.21 1.94 4.98
N GLY A 44 -12.03 3.27 4.97
CA GLY A 44 -13.08 4.22 4.62
C GLY A 44 -13.63 4.04 3.20
N LEU A 45 -12.82 3.51 2.28
CA LEU A 45 -13.18 3.16 0.91
C LEU A 45 -13.67 1.70 0.77
N GLY A 46 -13.92 0.99 1.86
CA GLY A 46 -14.41 -0.39 1.85
C GLY A 46 -13.35 -1.46 1.57
N VAL A 47 -12.05 -1.13 1.62
CA VAL A 47 -10.99 -2.12 1.51
C VAL A 47 -10.79 -2.82 2.85
N GLU A 48 -10.90 -4.15 2.85
CA GLU A 48 -10.63 -4.98 4.03
C GLU A 48 -9.12 -5.05 4.28
N ILE A 49 -8.67 -4.50 5.42
CA ILE A 49 -7.26 -4.54 5.82
C ILE A 49 -7.09 -5.52 6.98
N PRO A 50 -6.38 -6.65 6.78
CA PRO A 50 -6.07 -7.57 7.87
C PRO A 50 -5.29 -6.87 8.98
N SER A 51 -5.64 -7.18 10.22
CA SER A 51 -4.90 -6.75 11.40
C SER A 51 -3.59 -7.51 11.48
N MET A 52 -2.49 -6.82 11.80
CA MET A 52 -1.21 -7.45 12.09
C MET A 52 -0.66 -6.87 13.39
N GLU A 53 -0.12 -7.74 14.25
CA GLU A 53 0.50 -7.34 15.51
C GLU A 53 1.92 -6.83 15.26
N VAL A 54 2.00 -5.57 14.85
CA VAL A 54 3.27 -4.85 14.67
C VAL A 54 3.27 -3.56 15.48
N PRO A 55 4.41 -3.18 16.10
CA PRO A 55 4.49 -1.95 16.90
C PRO A 55 4.17 -0.69 16.10
N ARG A 56 3.38 0.22 16.63
CA ARG A 56 3.21 1.55 16.02
C ARG A 56 4.36 2.48 16.44
N PRO A 57 4.72 3.49 15.63
CA PRO A 57 4.13 3.87 14.33
C PRO A 57 4.69 3.07 13.15
N TYR A 58 3.85 2.78 12.16
CA TYR A 58 4.21 1.97 10.99
C TYR A 58 5.13 2.72 10.02
N GLU A 59 5.02 4.04 9.98
CA GLU A 59 5.84 4.97 9.20
C GLU A 59 7.32 4.85 9.56
N HIS A 60 7.63 4.80 10.86
CA HIS A 60 9.01 4.65 11.33
C HIS A 60 9.57 3.28 10.95
N GLN A 61 8.77 2.22 11.06
CA GLN A 61 9.21 0.89 10.64
C GLN A 61 9.49 0.84 9.14
N LEU A 62 8.60 1.40 8.31
CA LEU A 62 8.80 1.45 6.87
C LEU A 62 10.05 2.25 6.53
N TYR A 63 10.23 3.43 7.14
CA TYR A 63 11.39 4.27 6.91
C TYR A 63 12.68 3.58 7.34
N ALA A 64 12.72 2.92 8.50
CA ALA A 64 13.89 2.20 8.99
C ALA A 64 14.33 1.10 8.01
N ARG A 65 13.38 0.27 7.54
CA ARG A 65 13.66 -0.79 6.54
C ARG A 65 14.20 -0.23 5.22
N LEU A 66 13.66 0.90 4.77
CA LEU A 66 14.16 1.57 3.57
C LEU A 66 15.53 2.19 3.80
N ALA A 67 15.78 2.79 4.96
CA ALA A 67 17.06 3.39 5.34
C ALA A 67 18.18 2.34 5.41
N GLU A 68 17.90 1.17 5.97
CA GLU A 68 18.84 0.05 6.03
C GLU A 68 19.25 -0.44 4.63
N ARG A 69 18.33 -0.45 3.67
CA ARG A 69 18.57 -0.98 2.31
C ARG A 69 19.08 0.05 1.31
N LEU A 70 18.63 1.30 1.43
CA LEU A 70 18.79 2.34 0.41
C LEU A 70 19.62 3.54 0.90
N GLY A 71 19.92 3.63 2.19
CA GLY A 71 20.68 4.73 2.78
C GLY A 71 20.07 6.09 2.45
N THR A 72 20.83 6.95 1.77
CA THR A 72 20.42 8.32 1.40
C THR A 72 19.20 8.36 0.47
N ALA A 73 18.94 7.30 -0.29
CA ALA A 73 17.77 7.21 -1.18
C ALA A 73 16.47 6.80 -0.47
N ALA A 74 16.51 6.47 0.83
CA ALA A 74 15.35 6.01 1.57
C ALA A 74 14.22 7.04 1.61
N HIS A 75 14.56 8.32 1.77
CA HIS A 75 13.56 9.39 1.85
C HIS A 75 12.78 9.56 0.54
N SER A 76 13.47 9.56 -0.61
CA SER A 76 12.81 9.70 -1.92
C SER A 76 11.97 8.47 -2.25
N HIS A 77 12.45 7.27 -1.90
CA HIS A 77 11.70 6.03 -2.09
C HIS A 77 10.45 5.98 -1.19
N TYR A 78 10.58 6.32 0.09
CA TYR A 78 9.47 6.42 1.03
C TYR A 78 8.38 7.37 0.50
N ASN A 79 8.76 8.59 0.11
CA ASN A 79 7.83 9.55 -0.44
C ASN A 79 7.18 9.06 -1.75
N GLY A 80 7.90 8.30 -2.57
CA GLY A 80 7.37 7.66 -3.76
C GLY A 80 6.27 6.65 -3.44
N LEU A 81 6.48 5.79 -2.44
CA LEU A 81 5.48 4.82 -1.96
C LEU A 81 4.24 5.51 -1.40
N ILE A 82 4.43 6.54 -0.55
CA ILE A 82 3.31 7.31 0.02
C ILE A 82 2.48 7.98 -1.07
N ARG A 83 3.10 8.59 -2.08
CA ARG A 83 2.34 9.18 -3.20
C ARG A 83 1.55 8.14 -3.98
N ARG A 84 2.14 6.97 -4.26
CA ARG A 84 1.46 5.90 -5.00
C ARG A 84 0.25 5.35 -4.26
N ILE A 85 0.35 5.10 -2.95
CA ILE A 85 -0.80 4.61 -2.16
C ILE A 85 -1.91 5.67 -2.04
N VAL A 86 -1.55 6.95 -1.98
CA VAL A 86 -2.53 8.05 -2.03
C VAL A 86 -3.19 8.14 -3.39
N SER A 87 -2.44 8.02 -4.50
CA SER A 87 -3.00 7.98 -5.86
C SER A 87 -3.95 6.79 -6.04
N TYR A 88 -3.61 5.61 -5.52
CA TYR A 88 -4.51 4.46 -5.50
C TYR A 88 -5.83 4.79 -4.81
N ALA A 89 -5.77 5.31 -3.57
CA ALA A 89 -6.96 5.61 -2.80
C ALA A 89 -7.86 6.65 -3.49
N HIS A 90 -7.27 7.68 -4.11
CA HIS A 90 -8.02 8.64 -4.92
C HIS A 90 -8.65 8.00 -6.15
N ALA A 91 -7.93 7.15 -6.87
CA ALA A 91 -8.45 6.50 -8.07
C ALA A 91 -9.60 5.55 -7.73
N LEU A 92 -9.49 4.82 -6.62
CA LEU A 92 -10.54 3.94 -6.09
C LEU A 92 -11.80 4.73 -5.71
N GLU A 93 -11.63 5.85 -5.01
CA GLU A 93 -12.72 6.76 -4.64
C GLU A 93 -13.46 7.30 -5.88
N GLN A 94 -12.72 7.69 -6.92
CA GLN A 94 -13.31 8.14 -8.19
C GLN A 94 -14.03 7.02 -8.94
N GLU A 95 -13.51 5.79 -8.91
CA GLU A 95 -14.15 4.64 -9.52
C GLU A 95 -15.46 4.27 -8.80
N GLN A 96 -15.49 4.39 -7.47
CA GLN A 96 -16.70 4.14 -6.67
C GLN A 96 -17.77 5.19 -6.90
N GLY A 97 -17.41 6.47 -7.04
CA GLY A 97 -18.36 7.55 -7.35
C GLY A 97 -18.90 7.55 -8.78
N ARG A 98 -18.31 6.76 -9.70
CA ARG A 98 -18.77 6.57 -11.08
C ARG A 98 -19.79 5.45 -11.25
N LYS A 99 -19.94 4.57 -10.25
CA LYS A 99 -20.89 3.45 -10.24
C LYS A 99 -22.22 3.87 -9.62
#